data_AF-A0A842YDD8-F1
#
_entry.id   AF-A0A842YDD8-F1
#
_cell.length_a   1.000
_cell.length_b   1.000
_cell.length_c   1.000
_cell.angle_alpha   90.00
_cell.angle_beta   90.00
_cell.angle_gamma   90.00
#
_symmetry.space_group_name_H-M   'P 1'
#
loop_
_entity.id
_entity.type
_entity.pdbx_description
1 polymer ?
#
loop_
_entity_poly.entity_id
_entity_poly.type
_entity_poly.pdbx_seq_one_letter_code
_entity_poly.pdbx_strand_id
1 'polypeptide(L)'
;MTPTCPICIVTLHFLLQGIVVISSWFTLVRKGIVDPIGWILTLVIWAPINAFAEQLIWLYTFDSFAEYYKEGRKRSSMMVIGGLLYITLIGIIHALFWAKFLLESNYVFLFTEVFFIIQFIMPIGYIFLYRRTGSMWPIGIIHLFLNLTGILFSGYSIIPYLLTIG
;
A
#
# COMPACT_ATOMS: atom_id res chain seq x y z
N MET A 1 -20.44 -3.03 -20.54
CA MET A 1 -19.17 -3.25 -19.83
C MET A 1 -18.90 -4.74 -19.85
N THR A 2 -17.82 -5.19 -20.47
CA THR A 2 -17.39 -6.60 -20.39
C THR A 2 -17.16 -6.97 -18.93
N PRO A 3 -17.68 -8.11 -18.44
CA PRO A 3 -17.48 -8.51 -17.05
C PRO A 3 -16.00 -8.87 -16.87
N THR A 4 -15.20 -7.94 -16.37
CA THR A 4 -13.85 -8.26 -15.89
C THR A 4 -13.98 -9.23 -14.73
N CYS A 5 -13.40 -10.42 -14.89
CA CYS A 5 -13.46 -11.49 -13.90
C CYS A 5 -12.78 -11.04 -12.59
N PRO A 6 -13.49 -11.01 -11.44
CA PRO A 6 -12.93 -10.60 -10.16
C PRO A 6 -11.71 -11.43 -9.76
N ILE A 7 -11.73 -12.72 -10.07
CA ILE A 7 -10.60 -13.63 -9.84
C ILE A 7 -9.39 -13.21 -10.66
N CYS A 8 -9.56 -12.85 -11.94
CA CYS A 8 -8.46 -12.35 -12.76
C CYS A 8 -7.84 -11.07 -12.21
N ILE A 9 -8.66 -10.15 -11.68
CA ILE A 9 -8.16 -8.91 -11.04
C ILE A 9 -7.35 -9.26 -9.80
N VAL A 10 -7.88 -10.12 -8.91
CA VAL A 10 -7.18 -10.58 -7.70
C VAL A 10 -5.86 -11.26 -8.07
N THR A 11 -5.89 -12.21 -9.02
CA THR A 11 -4.70 -12.93 -9.48
C THR A 11 -3.66 -11.98 -10.06
N LEU A 12 -4.06 -11.03 -10.91
CA LEU A 12 -3.14 -10.03 -11.46
C LEU A 12 -2.48 -9.19 -10.35
N HIS A 13 -3.26 -8.73 -9.37
CA HIS A 13 -2.73 -7.97 -8.25
C HIS A 13 -1.78 -8.80 -7.40
N PHE A 14 -2.12 -10.05 -7.09
CA PHE A 14 -1.22 -10.95 -6.39
C PHE A 14 0.08 -11.22 -7.16
N LEU A 15 0.03 -11.32 -8.49
CA LEU A 15 1.21 -11.51 -9.33
C LEU A 15 2.11 -10.26 -9.35
N LEU A 16 1.52 -9.08 -9.59
CA LEU A 16 2.24 -7.81 -9.51
C LEU A 16 2.85 -7.60 -8.13
N GLN A 17 2.09 -7.95 -7.08
CA GLN A 17 2.55 -7.93 -5.71
C GLN A 17 3.72 -8.90 -5.49
N GLY A 18 3.63 -10.12 -6.03
CA GLY A 18 4.73 -11.08 -6.00
C GLY A 18 5.99 -10.56 -6.67
N ILE A 19 5.87 -9.86 -7.80
CA ILE A 19 7.02 -9.22 -8.48
C ILE A 19 7.64 -8.15 -7.57
N VAL A 20 6.83 -7.31 -6.93
CA VAL A 20 7.30 -6.30 -5.97
C VAL A 20 8.07 -6.95 -4.81
N VAL A 21 7.54 -8.05 -4.27
CA VAL A 21 8.18 -8.82 -3.19
C VAL A 21 9.49 -9.45 -3.62
N ILE A 22 9.52 -10.07 -4.81
CA ILE A 22 10.75 -10.67 -5.32
C ILE A 22 11.80 -9.58 -5.58
N SER A 23 11.38 -8.44 -6.12
CA SER A 23 12.28 -7.31 -6.36
C SER A 23 12.89 -6.80 -5.06
N SER A 24 12.11 -6.75 -3.96
CA SER A 24 12.59 -6.21 -2.68
C SER A 24 13.69 -7.03 -2.02
N TRP A 25 13.77 -8.33 -2.34
CA TRP A 25 14.92 -9.18 -1.98
C TRP A 25 16.24 -8.64 -2.53
N PHE A 26 16.22 -8.02 -3.71
CA PHE A 26 17.41 -7.46 -4.36
C PHE A 26 17.60 -5.97 -4.06
N THR A 27 16.58 -5.27 -3.55
CA THR A 27 16.63 -3.83 -3.34
C THR A 27 16.90 -3.41 -1.89
N LEU A 28 16.59 -4.27 -0.92
CA LEU A 28 16.68 -3.94 0.50
C LEU A 28 17.84 -4.66 1.17
N VAL A 29 18.75 -3.88 1.76
CA VAL A 29 19.82 -4.40 2.61
C VAL A 29 19.58 -3.92 4.04
N ARG A 30 19.45 -4.87 4.98
CA ARG A 30 19.26 -4.56 6.41
C ARG A 30 20.52 -3.90 6.98
N LYS A 31 20.34 -2.81 7.74
CA LYS A 31 21.43 -1.98 8.30
C LYS A 31 21.94 -2.41 9.68
N GLY A 32 21.23 -3.27 10.41
CA GLY A 32 21.59 -3.59 11.79
C GLY A 32 20.89 -4.81 12.38
N ILE A 33 21.07 -4.99 13.69
CA ILE A 33 20.45 -6.05 14.49
C ILE A 33 18.96 -5.73 14.66
N VAL A 34 18.10 -6.72 14.41
CA VAL A 34 16.65 -6.59 14.60
C VAL A 34 16.32 -6.71 16.07
N ASP A 35 15.53 -5.77 16.60
CA ASP A 35 14.82 -5.94 17.86
C ASP A 35 13.70 -6.98 17.66
N PRO A 36 13.82 -8.20 18.20
CA PRO A 36 12.89 -9.28 17.90
C PRO A 36 11.47 -8.99 18.40
N ILE A 37 11.33 -8.29 19.53
CA ILE A 37 10.02 -8.00 20.12
C ILE A 37 9.28 -7.01 19.23
N GLY A 38 9.93 -5.88 18.92
CA GLY A 38 9.31 -4.87 18.08
C GLY A 38 9.05 -5.35 16.66
N TRP A 39 9.91 -6.19 16.08
CA TRP A 39 9.67 -6.81 14.78
C TRP A 39 8.46 -7.77 14.77
N ILE A 40 8.31 -8.62 15.80
CA ILE A 40 7.15 -9.51 15.93
C ILE A 40 5.85 -8.71 16.11
N LEU A 41 5.86 -7.67 16.97
CA LEU A 41 4.72 -6.77 17.12
C LEU A 41 4.37 -6.10 15.79
N THR A 42 5.39 -5.74 15.02
CA THR A 42 5.20 -5.13 13.70
C THR A 42 4.54 -6.11 12.74
N LEU A 43 5.01 -7.36 12.67
CA LEU A 43 4.45 -8.38 11.79
C LEU A 43 3.01 -8.76 12.15
N VAL A 44 2.74 -9.00 13.44
CA VAL A 44 1.48 -9.62 13.89
C VAL A 44 0.39 -8.58 14.15
N ILE A 45 0.76 -7.39 14.59
CA ILE A 45 -0.21 -6.37 15.03
C ILE A 45 -0.19 -5.17 14.09
N TRP A 46 0.97 -4.56 13.89
CA TRP A 46 1.07 -3.34 13.10
C TRP A 46 0.76 -3.57 11.62
N ALA A 47 1.31 -4.60 11.00
CA ALA A 47 1.15 -4.84 9.56
C ALA A 47 -0.31 -5.05 9.15
N PRO A 48 -1.12 -5.86 9.87
CA PRO A 48 -2.56 -5.97 9.62
C PRO A 48 -3.28 -4.65 9.83
N ILE A 49 -3.09 -3.99 10.97
CA ILE A 49 -3.77 -2.72 11.26
C ILE A 49 -3.45 -1.69 10.16
N ASN A 50 -2.18 -1.53 9.82
CA ASN A 50 -1.73 -0.61 8.79
C ASN A 50 -2.33 -0.95 7.42
N ALA A 51 -2.26 -2.23 7.01
CA ALA A 51 -2.78 -2.65 5.71
C ALA A 51 -4.26 -2.32 5.54
N PHE A 52 -5.09 -2.65 6.52
CA PHE A 52 -6.54 -2.38 6.45
C PHE A 52 -6.87 -0.89 6.64
N ALA A 53 -6.16 -0.18 7.52
CA ALA A 53 -6.38 1.25 7.75
C ALA A 53 -6.01 2.08 6.52
N GLU A 54 -4.90 1.77 5.86
CA GLU A 54 -4.49 2.41 4.60
C GLU A 54 -5.52 2.17 3.49
N GLN A 55 -5.96 0.92 3.28
CA GLN A 55 -6.98 0.66 2.26
C GLN A 55 -8.28 1.40 2.55
N LEU A 56 -8.69 1.47 3.82
CA LEU A 56 -9.88 2.20 4.22
C LEU A 56 -9.75 3.70 3.94
N ILE A 57 -8.68 4.36 4.40
CA ILE A 57 -8.53 5.82 4.25
C ILE A 57 -8.31 6.22 2.78
N TRP A 58 -7.60 5.40 2.00
CA TRP A 58 -7.41 5.67 0.57
C TRP A 58 -8.77 5.64 -0.14
N LEU A 59 -9.53 4.54 -0.03
CA LEU A 59 -10.82 4.42 -0.70
C LEU A 59 -11.84 5.44 -0.19
N TYR A 60 -11.86 5.73 1.11
CA TYR A 60 -12.74 6.75 1.67
C TYR A 60 -12.43 8.14 1.09
N THR A 61 -11.15 8.47 0.91
CA THR A 61 -10.72 9.73 0.27
C THR A 61 -11.21 9.82 -1.16
N PHE A 62 -11.09 8.74 -1.94
CA PHE A 62 -11.61 8.72 -3.31
C PHE A 62 -13.14 8.83 -3.34
N ASP A 63 -13.83 7.97 -2.58
CA ASP A 63 -15.29 7.85 -2.61
C ASP A 63 -15.99 9.12 -2.09
N SER A 64 -15.41 9.80 -1.09
CA SER A 64 -15.96 11.06 -0.55
C SER A 64 -16.12 12.14 -1.63
N PHE A 65 -15.28 12.12 -2.68
CA PHE A 65 -15.38 13.04 -3.81
C PHE A 65 -16.13 12.40 -4.97
N ALA A 66 -15.76 11.17 -5.36
CA ALA A 66 -16.33 10.48 -6.52
C ALA A 66 -17.84 10.25 -6.43
N GLU A 67 -18.37 10.08 -5.21
CA GLU A 67 -19.80 9.83 -4.96
C GLU A 67 -20.60 11.07 -4.53
N TYR A 68 -19.95 12.23 -4.41
CA TYR A 68 -20.59 13.47 -3.96
C TYR A 68 -21.69 13.93 -4.93
N TYR A 69 -21.39 13.92 -6.23
CA TYR A 69 -22.39 14.12 -7.29
C TYR A 69 -22.71 12.79 -7.96
N LYS A 70 -23.99 12.51 -8.19
CA LYS A 70 -24.43 11.23 -8.76
C LYS A 70 -24.27 11.14 -10.28
N GLU A 71 -24.36 12.25 -11.00
CA GLU A 71 -24.29 12.26 -12.48
C GLU A 71 -23.70 13.56 -13.06
N GLY A 72 -23.42 13.53 -14.36
CA GLY A 72 -23.03 14.69 -15.16
C GLY A 72 -21.55 15.12 -15.06
N ARG A 73 -21.26 16.30 -15.61
CA ARG A 73 -19.89 16.86 -15.67
C ARG A 73 -19.29 17.09 -14.28
N LYS A 74 -20.10 17.54 -13.32
CA LYS A 74 -19.67 17.78 -11.93
C LYS A 74 -19.17 16.49 -11.27
N ARG A 75 -19.85 15.36 -11.49
CA ARG A 75 -19.37 14.05 -11.03
C ARG A 75 -18.02 13.70 -11.66
N SER A 76 -17.88 13.90 -12.96
CA SER A 76 -16.61 13.63 -13.67
C SER A 76 -15.46 14.43 -13.08
N SER A 77 -15.66 15.73 -12.81
CA SER A 77 -14.67 16.59 -12.15
C SER A 77 -14.33 16.10 -10.74
N MET A 78 -15.33 15.73 -9.93
CA MET A 78 -15.08 15.24 -8.58
C MET A 78 -14.41 13.86 -8.54
N MET A 79 -14.69 12.98 -9.51
CA MET A 79 -13.95 11.72 -9.66
C MET A 79 -12.46 11.97 -9.95
N VAL A 80 -12.14 12.96 -10.80
CA VAL A 80 -10.75 13.35 -11.06
C VAL A 80 -10.09 13.91 -9.80
N ILE A 81 -10.76 14.82 -9.08
CA ILE A 81 -10.25 15.39 -7.82
C ILE A 81 -10.01 14.29 -6.79
N GLY A 82 -10.98 13.40 -6.58
CA GLY A 82 -10.84 12.25 -5.68
C GLY A 82 -9.69 11.34 -6.07
N GLY A 83 -9.50 11.08 -7.36
CA GLY A 83 -8.38 10.28 -7.88
C GLY A 83 -7.02 10.94 -7.64
N LEU A 84 -6.92 12.26 -7.82
CA LEU A 84 -5.69 13.00 -7.52
C LEU A 84 -5.37 12.99 -6.02
N LEU A 85 -6.38 13.20 -5.16
CA LEU A 85 -6.21 13.14 -3.70
C LEU A 85 -5.82 11.72 -3.25
N TYR A 86 -6.43 10.70 -3.83
CA TYR A 86 -6.11 9.28 -3.59
C TYR A 86 -4.63 8.98 -3.87
N ILE A 87 -4.14 9.32 -5.06
CA ILE A 87 -2.75 9.10 -5.45
C ILE A 87 -1.79 9.95 -4.60
N THR A 88 -2.16 11.20 -4.31
CA THR A 88 -1.35 12.09 -3.48
C THR A 88 -1.20 11.55 -2.06
N LEU A 89 -2.29 11.07 -1.45
CA LEU A 89 -2.29 10.49 -0.11
C LEU A 89 -1.37 9.26 -0.05
N ILE A 90 -1.51 8.35 -1.01
CA ILE A 90 -0.64 7.17 -1.13
C ILE A 90 0.82 7.60 -1.26
N GLY A 91 1.12 8.54 -2.15
CA GLY A 91 2.47 9.01 -2.38
C GLY A 91 3.10 9.64 -1.15
N ILE A 92 2.36 10.45 -0.38
CA ILE A 92 2.85 11.08 0.85
C ILE A 92 3.11 10.02 1.93
N ILE A 93 2.19 9.09 2.15
CA ILE A 93 2.36 8.01 3.15
C ILE A 93 3.63 7.23 2.85
N HIS A 94 3.82 6.81 1.59
CA HIS A 94 5.00 6.06 1.19
C HIS A 94 6.27 6.92 1.28
N ALA A 95 6.27 8.16 0.79
CA ALA A 95 7.42 9.04 0.91
C ALA A 95 7.85 9.23 2.38
N LEU A 96 6.90 9.42 3.29
CA LEU A 96 7.16 9.49 4.74
C LEU A 96 7.68 8.16 5.27
N PHE A 97 7.08 7.03 4.90
CA PHE A 97 7.54 5.70 5.31
C PHE A 97 9.01 5.48 4.93
N TRP A 98 9.36 5.71 3.66
CA TRP A 98 10.72 5.53 3.16
C TRP A 98 11.72 6.53 3.74
N ALA A 99 11.31 7.78 3.95
CA ALA A 99 12.21 8.83 4.44
C ALA A 99 12.42 8.79 5.96
N LYS A 100 11.42 8.36 6.73
CA LYS A 100 11.42 8.50 8.20
C LYS A 100 11.23 7.20 8.98
N PHE A 101 10.59 6.19 8.39
CA PHE A 101 10.18 4.99 9.13
C PHE A 101 10.91 3.72 8.68
N LEU A 102 11.55 3.68 7.52
CA LEU A 102 12.31 2.52 7.06
C LEU A 102 13.83 2.69 7.24
N LEU A 103 14.25 3.19 8.41
CA LEU A 103 15.65 3.53 8.69
C LEU A 103 16.53 2.30 8.87
N GLU A 104 15.94 1.13 9.06
CA GLU A 104 16.59 -0.17 9.25
C GLU A 104 17.09 -0.78 7.94
N SER A 105 16.88 -0.12 6.79
CA SER A 105 17.32 -0.61 5.48
C SER A 105 18.03 0.44 4.62
N ASN A 106 18.89 -0.03 3.71
CA ASN A 106 19.47 0.71 2.59
C ASN A 106 18.79 0.28 1.30
N TYR A 107 18.64 1.23 0.36
CA TYR A 107 18.06 1.00 -0.97
C TYR A 107 19.15 0.86 -2.05
N VAL A 108 18.95 -0.07 -2.99
CA VAL A 108 19.75 -0.19 -4.21
C VAL A 108 19.06 0.57 -5.36
N PHE A 109 19.74 1.60 -5.87
CA PHE A 109 19.16 2.70 -6.66
C PHE A 109 18.33 2.26 -7.88
N LEU A 110 18.85 1.37 -8.74
CA LEU A 110 18.23 1.05 -10.04
C LEU A 110 16.86 0.35 -9.92
N PHE A 111 16.65 -0.43 -8.86
CA PHE A 111 15.43 -1.22 -8.70
C PHE A 111 14.33 -0.48 -7.93
N THR A 112 14.67 0.65 -7.31
CA THR A 112 13.74 1.39 -6.44
C THR A 112 12.70 2.16 -7.27
N GLU A 113 13.09 2.67 -8.44
CA GLU A 113 12.19 3.43 -9.34
C GLU A 113 11.06 2.56 -9.90
N VAL A 114 11.38 1.34 -10.37
CA VAL A 114 10.40 0.37 -10.89
C VAL A 114 9.44 -0.05 -9.77
N PHE A 115 9.98 -0.29 -8.58
CA PHE A 115 9.22 -0.64 -7.40
C PHE A 115 8.20 0.45 -7.03
N PHE A 116 8.59 1.73 -7.04
CA PHE A 116 7.67 2.85 -6.80
C PHE A 116 6.56 2.91 -7.85
N ILE A 117 6.89 2.77 -9.14
CA ILE A 117 5.88 2.84 -10.21
C ILE A 117 4.81 1.75 -10.05
N ILE A 118 5.22 0.51 -9.77
CA ILE A 118 4.26 -0.60 -9.57
C ILE A 118 3.36 -0.32 -8.35
N GLN A 119 3.91 0.25 -7.28
CA GLN A 119 3.14 0.64 -6.10
C GLN A 119 2.11 1.74 -6.36
N PHE A 120 2.27 2.57 -7.40
CA PHE A 120 1.23 3.54 -7.79
C PHE A 120 0.18 2.96 -8.74
N ILE A 121 0.52 1.93 -9.50
CA ILE A 121 -0.43 1.25 -10.41
C ILE A 121 -1.39 0.35 -9.63
N MET A 122 -0.87 -0.40 -8.63
CA MET A 122 -1.65 -1.34 -7.83
C MET A 122 -2.89 -0.73 -7.15
N PRO A 123 -2.80 0.44 -6.50
CA PRO A 123 -3.94 1.10 -5.86
C PRO A 123 -5.09 1.45 -6.82
N ILE A 124 -4.79 1.78 -8.10
CA ILE A 124 -5.83 2.02 -9.10
C ILE A 124 -6.71 0.77 -9.25
N GLY A 125 -6.09 -0.41 -9.30
CA GLY A 125 -6.83 -1.65 -9.40
C GLY A 125 -7.55 -2.05 -8.10
N TYR A 126 -7.13 -1.56 -6.93
CA TYR A 126 -7.90 -1.70 -5.69
C TYR A 126 -9.25 -0.98 -5.74
N ILE A 127 -9.34 0.19 -6.39
CA ILE A 127 -10.63 0.86 -6.60
C ILE A 127 -11.57 -0.07 -7.39
N PHE A 128 -11.09 -0.64 -8.49
CA PHE A 128 -11.90 -1.56 -9.31
C PHE A 128 -12.29 -2.81 -8.52
N LEU A 129 -11.36 -3.41 -7.80
CA LEU A 129 -11.60 -4.62 -7.02
C LEU A 129 -12.63 -4.36 -5.92
N TYR A 130 -12.49 -3.27 -5.17
CA TYR A 130 -13.44 -2.85 -4.14
C TYR A 130 -14.83 -2.59 -4.71
N ARG A 131 -14.94 -1.79 -5.78
CA ARG A 131 -16.23 -1.48 -6.43
C ARG A 131 -16.91 -2.73 -7.00
N ARG A 132 -16.14 -3.76 -7.35
CA ARG A 132 -16.67 -5.02 -7.88
C ARG A 132 -17.11 -6.00 -6.80
N THR A 133 -16.38 -6.10 -5.70
CA THR A 133 -16.64 -7.07 -4.62
C THR A 133 -17.50 -6.50 -3.49
N GLY A 134 -17.53 -5.16 -3.33
CA GLY A 134 -18.14 -4.49 -2.19
C GLY A 134 -17.44 -4.80 -0.86
N SER A 135 -16.21 -5.32 -0.89
CA SER A 135 -15.52 -5.85 0.27
C SER A 135 -14.08 -5.33 0.37
N MET A 136 -13.68 -4.92 1.57
CA MET A 136 -12.30 -4.50 1.88
C MET A 136 -11.35 -5.69 2.06
N TRP A 137 -11.88 -6.90 2.26
CA TRP A 137 -11.06 -8.08 2.56
C TRP A 137 -10.03 -8.40 1.46
N PRO A 138 -10.40 -8.47 0.17
CA PRO A 138 -9.44 -8.84 -0.87
C PRO A 138 -8.28 -7.85 -0.96
N ILE A 139 -8.57 -6.54 -0.96
CA ILE A 139 -7.55 -5.50 -1.06
C ILE A 139 -6.69 -5.44 0.21
N GLY A 140 -7.29 -5.60 1.39
CA GLY A 140 -6.58 -5.59 2.67
C GLY A 140 -5.63 -6.78 2.79
N ILE A 141 -6.03 -7.97 2.32
CA ILE A 141 -5.18 -9.16 2.32
C ILE A 141 -4.01 -9.01 1.32
N ILE A 142 -4.27 -8.50 0.12
CA ILE A 142 -3.21 -8.25 -0.87
C ILE A 142 -2.20 -7.25 -0.31
N HIS A 143 -2.69 -6.17 0.31
CA HIS A 143 -1.82 -5.16 0.91
C HIS A 143 -1.09 -5.67 2.16
N LEU A 144 -1.72 -6.51 2.97
CA LEU A 144 -1.06 -7.15 4.10
C LEU A 144 0.13 -8.00 3.65
N PHE A 145 -0.02 -8.73 2.55
CA PHE A 145 1.09 -9.51 1.98
C PHE A 145 2.28 -8.62 1.58
N LEU A 146 2.01 -7.42 1.01
CA LEU A 146 3.05 -6.41 0.76
C LEU A 146 3.73 -5.95 2.06
N ASN A 147 2.94 -5.62 3.08
CA ASN A 147 3.49 -5.11 4.33
C ASN A 147 4.35 -6.16 5.03
N LEU A 148 3.85 -7.39 5.14
CA LEU A 148 4.58 -8.50 5.78
C LEU A 148 5.93 -8.74 5.12
N THR A 149 5.97 -8.77 3.79
CA THR A 149 7.21 -9.01 3.04
C THR A 149 8.20 -7.86 3.19
N GLY A 150 7.72 -6.61 3.13
CA GLY A 150 8.53 -5.43 3.43
C GLY A 150 9.15 -5.48 4.82
N ILE A 151 8.37 -5.88 5.84
CA ILE A 151 8.83 -5.99 7.23
C ILE A 151 9.82 -7.15 7.41
N LEU A 152 9.57 -8.30 6.79
CA LEU A 152 10.45 -9.46 6.86
C LEU A 152 11.85 -9.12 6.33
N PHE A 153 11.94 -8.44 5.20
CA PHE A 153 13.21 -8.10 4.57
C PHE A 153 13.91 -6.90 5.20
N SER A 154 13.18 -5.83 5.50
CA SER A 154 13.77 -4.65 6.15
C SER A 154 14.19 -4.94 7.59
N GLY A 155 13.46 -5.80 8.31
CA GLY A 155 13.59 -5.90 9.77
C GLY A 155 12.93 -4.74 10.50
N TYR A 156 11.98 -4.05 9.87
CA TYR A 156 11.27 -2.91 10.45
C TYR A 156 10.65 -3.25 11.82
N SER A 157 10.93 -2.41 12.81
CA SER A 157 10.38 -2.48 14.15
C SER A 157 9.60 -1.21 14.44
N ILE A 158 8.35 -1.33 14.85
CA ILE A 158 7.47 -0.19 15.17
C ILE A 158 7.83 0.48 16.50
N ILE A 159 8.50 -0.25 17.42
CA ILE A 159 8.76 0.22 18.79
C ILE A 159 9.52 1.55 18.85
N PRO A 160 10.64 1.74 18.12
CA PRO A 160 11.35 3.01 18.12
C PRO A 160 10.45 4.19 17.74
N TYR A 161 9.47 3.99 16.87
CA TYR A 161 8.61 5.06 16.39
C TYR A 161 7.41 5.34 17.33
N LEU A 162 7.06 4.39 18.20
CA LEU A 162 6.02 4.56 19.22
C LEU A 162 6.55 5.14 20.53
N LEU A 163 7.76 4.74 20.93
CA LEU A 163 8.33 5.09 22.23
C LEU A 163 9.33 6.23 22.17
N THR A 164 9.99 6.43 21.04
CA THR A 164 10.84 7.60 20.83
C THR A 164 9.95 8.73 20.34
N ILE A 165 9.30 9.40 21.29
CA ILE A 165 8.72 10.72 21.06
C ILE A 165 9.91 11.63 20.77
N GLY A 166 9.99 12.15 19.54
CA GLY A 166 10.89 13.26 19.21
C GLY A 166 10.51 14.51 20.00
#